data_AF-A0A4R6TG35-F1
#
_entry.id   AF-A0A4R6TG35-F1
#
_cell.length_a   1.000
_cell.length_b   1.000
_cell.length_c   1.000
_cell.angle_alpha   90.00
_cell.angle_beta   90.00
_cell.angle_gamma   90.00
#
_symmetry.space_group_name_H-M   'P 1'
#
loop_
_entity.id
_entity.type
_entity.pdbx_description
1 polymer ?
#
loop_
_entity_poly.entity_id
_entity_poly.type
_entity_poly.pdbx_seq_one_letter_code
_entity_poly.pdbx_strand_id
1 'polypeptide(L)'
;MEIHNRIEQIMNSKGLNYRSLGILIGYSDSQTRNVVLGKSIPKVDFIQSLLRVFPEIDVKWLITGEESNFNQKEIAPNNIEAIAISVFDNWDIFMKDRLFKANFESKAASWALNIKKEHS
;
A
#
# COMPACT_ATOMS: atom_id res chain seq x y z
N MET A 1 17.90 6.59 -2.97
CA MET A 1 17.09 7.73 -3.44
C MET A 1 16.89 8.68 -2.28
N GLU A 2 17.08 9.98 -2.46
CA GLU A 2 16.87 10.99 -1.41
C GLU A 2 15.39 11.38 -1.27
N ILE A 3 15.02 11.99 -0.15
CA ILE A 3 13.61 12.37 0.11
C ILE A 3 13.07 13.41 -0.88
N HIS A 4 13.91 14.36 -1.33
CA HIS A 4 13.48 15.37 -2.30
C HIS A 4 13.10 14.74 -3.65
N ASN A 5 13.84 13.70 -4.09
CA ASN A 5 13.52 12.95 -5.31
C ASN A 5 12.17 12.23 -5.18
N ARG A 6 11.83 11.71 -3.99
CA ARG A 6 10.51 11.10 -3.75
C ARG A 6 9.39 12.13 -3.78
N ILE A 7 9.60 13.30 -3.17
CA ILE A 7 8.64 14.41 -3.21
C ILE A 7 8.45 14.89 -4.66
N GLU A 8 9.52 14.96 -5.45
CA GLU A 8 9.46 15.27 -6.88
C GLU A 8 8.66 14.23 -7.66
N GLN A 9 8.89 12.93 -7.41
CA GLN A 9 8.12 11.84 -8.02
C GLN A 9 6.62 11.94 -7.69
N ILE A 10 6.28 12.20 -6.43
CA ILE A 10 4.89 12.43 -6.00
C ILE A 10 4.30 13.61 -6.78
N MET A 11 4.98 14.76 -6.80
CA MET A 11 4.52 15.96 -7.49
C MET A 11 4.25 15.68 -8.98
N ASN A 12 5.19 15.04 -9.66
CA ASN A 12 5.08 14.70 -11.08
C ASN A 12 3.97 13.67 -11.34
N SER A 13 3.81 12.66 -10.48
CA SER A 13 2.76 11.64 -10.61
C SER A 13 1.33 12.21 -10.53
N LYS A 14 1.18 13.37 -9.87
CA LYS A 14 -0.09 14.09 -9.73
C LYS A 14 -0.28 15.18 -10.79
N GLY A 15 0.66 15.34 -11.72
CA GLY A 15 0.63 16.40 -12.73
C GLY A 15 0.77 17.81 -12.14
N LEU A 16 1.39 17.94 -10.98
CA LEU A 16 1.52 19.20 -10.26
C LEU A 16 2.84 19.91 -10.61
N ASN A 17 2.84 21.23 -10.52
CA ASN A 17 4.04 22.06 -10.43
C ASN A 17 4.25 22.56 -8.99
N TYR A 18 5.41 23.16 -8.71
CA TYR A 18 5.79 23.66 -7.38
C TYR A 18 4.72 24.56 -6.75
N ARG A 19 4.13 25.45 -7.53
CA ARG A 19 3.10 26.41 -7.07
C ARG A 19 1.82 25.68 -6.69
N SER A 20 1.33 24.80 -7.56
CA SER A 20 0.11 24.03 -7.32
C SER A 20 0.26 23.07 -6.15
N LEU A 21 1.41 22.42 -6.00
CA LEU A 21 1.72 21.60 -4.84
C LEU A 21 1.71 22.46 -3.56
N GLY A 22 2.41 23.58 -3.56
CA GLY A 22 2.46 24.51 -2.42
C GLY A 22 1.07 24.96 -1.96
N ILE A 23 0.20 25.34 -2.88
CA ILE A 23 -1.19 25.71 -2.55
C ILE A 23 -1.93 24.56 -1.86
N LEU A 24 -1.77 23.32 -2.35
CA LEU A 24 -2.44 22.15 -1.77
C LEU A 24 -1.94 21.83 -0.35
N ILE A 25 -0.63 21.88 -0.12
CA ILE A 25 -0.03 21.52 1.17
C ILE A 25 0.09 22.70 2.14
N GLY A 26 -0.31 23.92 1.74
CA GLY A 26 -0.25 25.13 2.57
C GLY A 26 1.13 25.79 2.66
N TYR A 27 2.00 25.62 1.67
CA TYR A 27 3.33 26.21 1.58
C TYR A 27 3.46 27.19 0.40
N SER A 28 4.29 28.21 0.56
CA SER A 28 4.61 29.11 -0.55
C SER A 28 5.36 28.38 -1.68
N ASP A 29 5.18 28.85 -2.92
CA ASP A 29 5.88 28.32 -4.11
C ASP A 29 7.41 28.23 -3.91
N SER A 30 8.05 29.26 -3.35
CA SER A 30 9.50 29.25 -3.11
C SER A 30 9.93 28.17 -2.12
N GLN A 31 9.19 27.97 -1.03
CA GLN A 31 9.52 26.95 -0.03
C GLN A 31 9.35 25.55 -0.62
N THR A 32 8.24 25.31 -1.31
CA THR A 32 7.97 24.06 -2.02
C THR A 32 9.06 23.77 -3.03
N ARG A 33 9.43 24.76 -3.87
CA ARG A 33 10.49 24.61 -4.86
C ARG A 33 11.84 24.25 -4.24
N ASN A 34 12.21 24.90 -3.13
CA ASN A 34 13.47 24.61 -2.46
C ASN A 34 13.51 23.19 -1.88
N VAL A 35 12.39 22.70 -1.34
CA VAL A 35 12.27 21.32 -0.86
C VAL A 35 12.37 20.33 -2.02
N VAL A 36 11.60 20.55 -3.10
CA VAL A 36 11.57 19.61 -4.24
C VAL A 36 12.93 19.55 -4.95
N LEU A 37 13.64 20.67 -5.07
CA LEU A 37 14.98 20.73 -5.65
C LEU A 37 16.10 20.29 -4.67
N GLY A 38 15.76 19.85 -3.46
CA GLY A 38 16.75 19.42 -2.46
C GLY A 38 17.62 20.54 -1.88
N LYS A 39 17.27 21.82 -2.11
CA LYS A 39 17.98 22.99 -1.54
C LYS A 39 17.69 23.19 -0.06
N SER A 40 16.62 22.60 0.45
CA SER A 40 16.24 22.61 1.85
C SER A 40 15.69 21.26 2.29
N ILE A 41 16.00 20.85 3.51
CA ILE A 41 15.44 19.64 4.12
C ILE A 41 13.94 19.90 4.43
N PRO A 42 13.02 19.02 4.03
CA PRO A 42 11.61 19.14 4.40
C PRO A 42 11.48 18.99 5.92
N LYS A 43 10.81 19.95 6.54
CA LYS A 43 10.43 19.87 7.94
C LYS A 43 9.30 18.84 8.12
N VAL A 44 9.12 18.37 9.34
CA VAL A 44 8.11 17.33 9.65
C VAL A 44 6.68 17.81 9.31
N ASP A 45 6.37 19.07 9.51
CA ASP A 45 5.10 19.70 9.14
C ASP A 45 4.83 19.68 7.62
N PHE A 46 5.86 19.82 6.79
CA PHE A 46 5.77 19.69 5.34
C PHE A 46 5.36 18.25 4.97
N ILE A 47 6.03 17.26 5.57
CA ILE A 47 5.73 15.84 5.34
C ILE A 47 4.31 15.50 5.82
N GLN A 48 3.90 15.97 7.01
CA GLN A 48 2.53 15.75 7.51
C GLN A 48 1.47 16.37 6.60
N SER A 49 1.73 17.56 6.04
CA SER A 49 0.79 18.23 5.15
C SER A 49 0.71 17.52 3.80
N LEU A 50 1.85 17.05 3.28
CA LEU A 50 1.91 16.21 2.09
C LEU A 50 1.11 14.91 2.25
N LEU A 51 1.30 14.19 3.36
CA LEU A 51 0.60 12.93 3.65
C LEU A 51 -0.90 13.13 3.93
N ARG A 52 -1.31 14.29 4.46
CA ARG A 52 -2.73 14.64 4.61
C ARG A 52 -3.41 14.88 3.27
N VAL A 53 -2.70 15.47 2.30
CA VAL A 53 -3.22 15.72 0.95
C VAL A 53 -3.19 14.44 0.11
N PHE A 54 -2.18 13.59 0.30
CA PHE A 54 -1.98 12.35 -0.46
C PHE A 54 -1.89 11.13 0.48
N PRO A 55 -3.02 10.70 1.06
CA PRO A 55 -3.06 9.59 2.04
C PRO A 55 -2.67 8.23 1.44
N GLU A 56 -2.65 8.09 0.12
CA GLU A 56 -2.21 6.90 -0.60
C GLU A 56 -0.69 6.68 -0.61
N ILE A 57 0.09 7.68 -0.20
CA ILE A 57 1.55 7.59 -0.17
C ILE A 57 1.99 6.75 1.02
N ASP A 58 2.82 5.75 0.75
CA ASP A 58 3.46 4.97 1.80
C ASP A 58 4.46 5.84 2.58
N VAL A 59 4.19 6.03 3.87
CA VAL A 59 5.02 6.84 4.77
C VAL A 59 6.41 6.26 4.94
N LYS A 60 6.53 4.93 5.05
CA LYS A 60 7.83 4.27 5.19
C LYS A 60 8.68 4.55 3.96
N TRP A 61 8.13 4.34 2.77
CA TRP A 61 8.83 4.64 1.51
C TRP A 61 9.22 6.12 1.41
N LEU A 62 8.33 7.04 1.78
CA LEU A 62 8.64 8.47 1.74
C LEU A 62 9.83 8.82 2.67
N ILE A 63 9.88 8.25 3.87
CA ILE A 63 10.93 8.56 4.85
C ILE A 63 12.23 7.82 4.54
N THR A 64 12.18 6.50 4.35
CA THR A 64 13.38 5.65 4.25
C THR A 64 13.85 5.44 2.81
N GLY A 65 12.95 5.58 1.83
CA GLY A 65 13.22 5.21 0.44
C GLY A 65 13.15 3.71 0.18
N GLU A 66 12.80 2.91 1.17
CA GLU A 66 12.55 1.47 1.01
C GLU A 66 11.10 1.28 0.58
N GLU A 67 10.87 0.59 -0.52
CA GLU A 67 9.52 0.18 -0.89
C GLU A 67 8.93 -0.71 0.21
N SER A 68 7.65 -0.50 0.48
CA SER A 68 6.89 -1.36 1.38
C SER A 68 6.67 -2.71 0.69
N ASN A 69 7.51 -3.69 0.99
CA ASN A 69 7.25 -5.10 0.67
C ASN A 69 6.04 -5.69 1.44
N PHE A 70 5.15 -4.85 1.98
CA PHE A 70 4.01 -5.28 2.80
C PHE A 70 3.00 -6.15 2.04
N ASN A 71 3.05 -6.17 0.70
CA ASN A 71 2.25 -7.07 -0.14
C ASN A 71 3.07 -8.20 -0.79
N GLN A 72 4.33 -8.36 -0.41
CA GLN A 72 5.16 -9.53 -0.74
C GLN A 72 5.73 -10.10 0.56
N LYS A 73 4.85 -10.57 1.44
CA LYS A 73 5.12 -11.90 1.97
C LYS A 73 5.01 -12.82 0.75
N GLU A 74 6.09 -12.97 -0.01
CA GLU A 74 6.33 -14.26 -0.64
C GLU A 74 6.21 -15.24 0.50
N ILE A 75 5.09 -15.97 0.55
CA ILE A 75 4.96 -17.11 1.42
C ILE A 75 6.06 -18.02 0.90
N ALA A 76 7.21 -18.02 1.57
CA ALA A 76 8.28 -18.94 1.25
C ALA A 76 7.63 -20.33 1.20
N PRO A 77 7.87 -21.14 0.15
CA PRO A 77 7.07 -22.34 -0.15
C PRO A 77 6.98 -23.31 1.04
N ASN A 78 7.98 -23.31 1.89
CA ASN A 78 8.08 -24.00 3.19
C ASN A 78 7.08 -23.53 4.27
N ASN A 79 6.27 -22.50 4.02
CA ASN A 79 5.31 -21.97 4.99
C ASN A 79 3.85 -22.17 4.57
N ILE A 80 3.58 -22.68 3.35
CA ILE A 80 2.20 -22.97 2.90
C ILE A 80 1.60 -24.13 3.72
N GLU A 81 2.39 -25.17 4.01
CA GLU A 81 1.93 -26.30 4.82
C GLU A 81 1.61 -25.87 6.26
N ALA A 82 2.48 -25.08 6.88
CA ALA A 82 2.26 -24.57 8.23
C ALA A 82 1.02 -23.65 8.30
N ILE A 83 0.81 -22.82 7.28
CA ILE A 83 -0.40 -22.01 7.15
C ILE A 83 -1.63 -22.90 6.97
N ALA A 84 -1.58 -23.89 6.09
CA ALA A 84 -2.69 -24.82 5.86
C ALA A 84 -3.07 -25.55 7.15
N ILE A 85 -2.09 -26.11 7.86
CA ILE A 85 -2.28 -26.76 9.16
C ILE A 85 -2.92 -25.79 10.16
N SER A 86 -2.41 -24.56 10.27
CA SER A 86 -2.97 -23.56 11.18
C SER A 86 -4.42 -23.16 10.85
N VAL A 87 -4.79 -23.14 9.57
CA VAL A 87 -6.16 -22.86 9.12
C VAL A 87 -7.07 -24.03 9.44
N PHE A 88 -6.61 -25.26 9.24
CA PHE A 88 -7.36 -26.47 9.61
C PHE A 88 -7.56 -26.57 11.13
N ASP A 89 -6.51 -26.38 11.92
CA ASP A 89 -6.55 -26.49 13.38
C ASP A 89 -7.45 -25.41 14.02
N ASN A 90 -7.62 -24.28 13.35
CA ASN A 90 -8.43 -23.15 13.84
C ASN A 90 -9.69 -22.91 12.98
N TRP A 91 -10.21 -23.94 12.33
CA TRP A 91 -11.33 -23.86 11.38
C TRP A 91 -12.53 -23.07 11.90
N ASP A 92 -12.94 -23.31 13.14
CA ASP A 92 -14.09 -22.65 13.76
C ASP A 92 -13.90 -21.14 13.93
N ILE A 93 -12.67 -20.68 14.12
CA ILE A 93 -12.34 -19.27 14.26
C ILE A 93 -12.44 -18.60 12.89
N PHE A 94 -11.86 -19.22 11.86
CA PHE A 94 -11.91 -18.70 10.49
C PHE A 94 -13.33 -18.67 9.93
N MET A 95 -14.16 -19.67 10.20
CA MET A 95 -15.55 -19.70 9.73
C MET A 95 -16.49 -18.74 10.45
N LYS A 96 -16.10 -18.22 11.63
CA LYS A 96 -16.82 -17.14 12.31
C LYS A 96 -16.53 -15.77 11.71
N ASP A 97 -15.41 -15.61 11.00
CA ASP A 97 -15.12 -14.39 10.25
C ASP A 97 -16.05 -14.29 9.03
N ARG A 98 -16.87 -13.24 9.00
CA ARG A 98 -17.89 -13.02 7.96
C ARG A 98 -17.27 -12.83 6.57
N LEU A 99 -16.12 -12.18 6.48
CA LEU A 99 -15.44 -11.91 5.21
C LEU A 99 -14.76 -13.18 4.67
N PHE A 100 -14.14 -13.95 5.57
CA PHE A 100 -13.54 -15.23 5.20
C PHE A 100 -14.61 -16.21 4.72
N LYS A 101 -15.70 -16.38 5.50
CA LYS A 101 -16.80 -17.30 5.16
C LYS A 101 -17.42 -16.99 3.79
N ALA A 102 -17.75 -15.73 3.52
CA ALA A 102 -18.38 -15.34 2.26
C ALA A 102 -17.46 -15.63 1.05
N ASN A 103 -16.18 -15.30 1.15
CA ASN A 103 -15.21 -15.59 0.10
C ASN A 103 -14.95 -17.09 -0.08
N PHE A 104 -14.90 -17.83 1.03
CA PHE A 104 -14.69 -19.28 1.01
C PHE A 104 -15.86 -20.01 0.35
N GLU A 105 -17.09 -19.75 0.78
CA GLU A 105 -18.30 -20.37 0.22
C GLU A 105 -18.44 -20.08 -1.28
N SER A 106 -18.15 -18.84 -1.71
CA SER A 106 -18.15 -18.49 -3.14
C SER A 106 -17.15 -19.31 -3.94
N LYS A 107 -15.92 -19.48 -3.45
CA LYS A 107 -14.88 -20.27 -4.13
C LYS A 107 -15.19 -21.76 -4.11
N ALA A 108 -15.68 -22.29 -2.99
CA ALA A 108 -16.07 -23.69 -2.84
C ALA A 108 -17.22 -24.05 -3.80
N ALA A 109 -18.20 -23.15 -3.95
CA ALA A 109 -19.28 -23.32 -4.92
C ALA A 109 -18.75 -23.37 -6.37
N SER A 110 -17.84 -22.46 -6.75
CA SER A 110 -17.22 -22.48 -8.08
C SER A 110 -16.43 -23.77 -8.33
N TRP A 111 -15.70 -24.26 -7.32
CA TRP A 111 -14.94 -25.51 -7.40
C TRP A 111 -15.87 -26.72 -7.59
N ALA A 112 -16.94 -26.83 -6.80
CA ALA A 112 -17.92 -27.92 -6.92
C ALA A 112 -18.61 -27.94 -8.29
N LEU A 113 -18.89 -26.77 -8.87
CA LEU A 113 -19.44 -26.66 -10.23
C LEU A 113 -18.45 -27.12 -11.31
N ASN A 114 -17.16 -26.87 -11.14
CA ASN A 114 -16.13 -27.32 -12.08
C ASN A 114 -15.96 -28.85 -12.04
N ILE A 115 -15.93 -29.46 -10.86
CA ILE A 115 -15.87 -30.93 -10.73
C ILE A 115 -17.06 -31.59 -11.43
N LYS A 116 -18.26 -31.04 -11.27
CA LYS A 116 -19.46 -31.58 -11.91
C LYS A 116 -19.39 -31.52 -13.44
N LYS A 117 -18.72 -30.51 -14.00
CA LYS A 117 -18.51 -30.36 -15.45
C LYS A 117 -17.43 -31.30 -16.00
N GLU A 118 -16.40 -31.62 -15.21
CA GLU A 118 -15.33 -32.52 -15.62
C GLU A 118 -15.76 -34.00 -15.62
N HIS A 119 -16.85 -34.34 -14.92
CA HIS A 119 -17.39 -35.70 -14.80
C HIS A 119 -18.77 -35.91 -15.45
N SER A 120 -19.26 -34.96 -16.26
CA SER A 120 -20.47 -35.10 -17.09
C SER A 120 -20.10 -35.16 -18.58
#